data_AF-A0A3N5GXI5-F1
#
_entry.id   AF-A0A3N5GXI5-F1
#
_cell.length_a   1.000
_cell.length_b   1.000
_cell.length_c   1.000
_cell.angle_alpha   90.00
_cell.angle_beta   90.00
_cell.angle_gamma   90.00
#
_symmetry.space_group_name_H-M   'P 1'
#
loop_
_entity.id
_entity.type
_entity.pdbx_description
1 polymer ?
#
loop_
_entity_poly.entity_id
_entity_poly.type
_entity_poly.pdbx_seq_one_letter_code
_entity_poly.pdbx_strand_id
1 'polypeptide(L)'
;MRKISLVFLWMLILLALTACASKPKPACPPIKQITLAEIQKLSAPAAEAQPAQVKIGGRTTQVDRVVSGPLCNGQWRGIVYVGCDIQVVEWKDNPLFLKDCNLKVEPDTVVYVAYHNDTAYYKGCSCHTGEIAEP
;
A
#
# COMPACT_ATOMS: atom_id res chain seq x y z
N MET A 1 41.89 8.64 -36.22
CA MET A 1 41.43 8.27 -34.86
C MET A 1 41.38 9.52 -34.00
N ARG A 2 40.18 10.03 -33.69
CA ARG A 2 40.02 11.25 -32.86
C ARG A 2 40.39 10.90 -31.42
N LYS A 3 41.42 11.56 -30.87
CA LYS A 3 41.78 11.48 -29.45
C LYS A 3 40.63 12.12 -28.66
N ILE A 4 39.67 11.30 -28.24
CA ILE A 4 38.66 11.74 -27.29
C ILE A 4 39.43 12.18 -26.05
N SER A 5 39.39 13.48 -25.76
CA SER A 5 40.09 14.07 -24.63
C SER A 5 39.59 13.39 -23.36
N LEU A 6 40.50 12.88 -22.54
CA LEU A 6 40.17 12.25 -21.24
C LEU A 6 39.28 13.17 -20.38
N VAL A 7 39.40 14.48 -20.56
CA VAL A 7 38.59 15.52 -19.92
C VAL A 7 37.10 15.38 -20.26
N PHE A 8 36.79 15.03 -21.51
CA PHE A 8 35.41 14.87 -21.97
C PHE A 8 34.74 13.63 -21.36
N LEU A 9 35.52 12.56 -21.17
CA LEU A 9 35.06 11.33 -20.51
C LEU A 9 34.80 11.58 -19.02
N TRP A 10 35.68 12.33 -18.35
CA TRP A 10 35.49 12.75 -16.96
C TRP A 10 34.29 13.68 -16.78
N MET A 11 34.03 14.60 -17.72
CA MET A 11 32.84 15.44 -17.72
C MET A 11 31.55 14.61 -17.82
N LEU A 12 31.51 13.60 -18.69
CA LEU A 12 30.35 12.71 -18.85
C LEU A 12 30.06 11.89 -17.58
N ILE A 13 31.11 11.43 -16.89
CA ILE A 13 30.98 10.71 -15.62
C ILE A 13 30.44 11.65 -14.52
N LEU A 14 30.96 12.89 -14.44
CA LEU A 14 30.46 13.89 -13.50
C LEU A 14 29.01 14.31 -13.79
N LEU A 15 28.60 14.37 -15.06
CA LEU A 15 27.21 14.64 -15.45
C LEU A 15 26.26 13.48 -15.12
N ALA A 16 26.74 12.23 -15.18
CA ALA A 16 25.94 11.07 -14.81
C ALA A 16 25.71 10.95 -13.29
N LEU A 17 26.62 11.50 -12.47
CA LEU A 17 26.53 11.46 -11.01
C LEU A 17 25.49 12.45 -10.42
N THR A 18 25.07 13.48 -11.17
CA THR A 18 24.06 14.46 -10.67
C THR A 18 22.61 14.01 -10.89
N ALA A 19 22.37 12.90 -11.59
CA ALA A 19 21.02 12.45 -11.95
C ALA A 19 20.26 11.71 -10.84
N CYS A 20 20.88 11.45 -9.68
CA CYS A 20 20.31 10.63 -8.62
C CYS A 20 20.19 11.38 -7.29
N ALA A 21 19.34 12.41 -7.19
CA ALA A 21 19.15 13.12 -5.92
C ALA A 21 17.71 13.54 -5.60
N SER A 22 16.71 13.02 -6.32
CA SER A 22 15.31 13.25 -5.92
C SER A 22 14.87 12.12 -5.02
N LYS A 23 14.73 12.38 -3.71
CA LYS A 23 14.03 11.46 -2.81
C LYS A 23 12.63 11.22 -3.39
N PRO A 24 12.23 9.98 -3.68
CA PRO A 24 10.88 9.72 -4.19
C PRO A 24 9.88 10.28 -3.18
N LYS A 25 8.92 11.07 -3.67
CA LYS A 25 7.80 11.51 -2.83
C LYS A 25 7.07 10.25 -2.33
N PRO A 26 6.67 10.19 -1.05
CA PRO A 26 5.90 9.07 -0.56
C PRO A 26 4.60 8.94 -1.36
N ALA A 27 4.21 7.71 -1.70
CA ALA A 27 3.04 7.43 -2.52
C ALA A 27 1.73 7.95 -1.89
N CYS A 28 1.69 8.02 -0.56
CA CYS A 28 0.55 8.50 0.21
C CYS A 28 0.97 9.54 1.26
N PRO A 29 0.05 10.45 1.68
CA PRO A 29 0.23 11.32 2.86
C PRO A 29 0.32 10.47 4.15
N PRO A 30 0.55 11.03 5.35
CA PRO A 30 0.46 10.23 6.60
C PRO A 30 -0.93 9.64 6.85
N ILE A 31 -1.01 8.41 7.38
CA ILE A 31 -2.28 7.72 7.71
C ILE A 31 -2.95 8.41 8.90
N LYS A 32 -4.28 8.54 8.85
CA LYS A 32 -5.07 8.95 10.02
C LYS A 32 -5.28 7.75 10.95
N GLN A 33 -4.77 7.85 12.18
CA GLN A 33 -5.03 6.88 13.23
C GLN A 33 -6.25 7.30 14.05
N ILE A 34 -7.06 6.33 14.48
CA ILE A 34 -8.26 6.54 15.30
C ILE A 34 -8.36 5.45 16.38
N THR A 35 -9.21 5.66 17.39
CA THR A 35 -9.41 4.67 18.45
C THR A 35 -10.14 3.43 17.95
N LEU A 36 -9.98 2.30 18.65
CA LEU A 36 -10.71 1.07 18.32
C LEU A 36 -12.24 1.27 18.42
N ALA A 37 -12.71 2.02 19.40
CA ALA A 37 -14.14 2.31 19.54
C ALA A 37 -14.68 3.13 18.36
N GLU A 38 -13.91 4.10 17.86
CA GLU A 38 -14.27 4.89 16.69
C GLU A 38 -14.24 4.04 15.42
N ILE A 39 -13.19 3.24 15.22
CA ILE A 39 -13.10 2.42 14.00
C ILE A 39 -14.24 1.42 13.94
N GLN A 40 -14.61 0.80 15.06
CA GLN A 40 -15.71 -0.16 15.11
C GLN A 40 -17.06 0.50 14.82
N LYS A 41 -17.26 1.74 15.28
CA LYS A 41 -18.46 2.53 15.00
C LYS A 41 -18.55 2.96 13.54
N LEU A 42 -17.42 3.27 12.91
CA LEU A 42 -17.35 3.77 11.53
C LEU A 42 -17.23 2.66 10.49
N SER A 43 -16.74 1.48 10.87
CA SER A 43 -16.62 0.31 10.01
C SER A 43 -17.99 -0.35 9.84
N ALA A 44 -18.80 0.21 8.93
CA ALA A 44 -20.00 -0.45 8.47
C ALA A 44 -19.68 -1.82 7.84
N PRO A 45 -20.62 -2.79 7.84
CA PRO A 45 -20.47 -3.99 7.02
C PRO A 45 -20.16 -3.57 5.59
N ALA A 46 -19.06 -4.11 5.04
CA ALA A 46 -18.54 -3.68 3.75
C ALA A 46 -19.66 -3.63 2.71
N ALA A 47 -19.94 -2.43 2.18
CA ALA A 47 -20.82 -2.27 1.04
C ALA A 47 -20.36 -3.19 -0.10
N GLU A 48 -21.31 -3.62 -0.95
CA GLU A 48 -21.00 -4.53 -2.05
C GLU A 48 -19.81 -4.01 -2.86
N ALA A 49 -18.86 -4.92 -3.11
CA ALA A 49 -17.67 -4.63 -3.89
C ALA A 49 -18.09 -4.17 -5.29
N GLN A 50 -17.69 -2.95 -5.68
CA GLN A 50 -17.89 -2.46 -7.03
C GLN A 50 -16.55 -2.47 -7.77
N PRO A 51 -16.50 -3.11 -8.96
CA PRO A 51 -15.32 -3.06 -9.79
C PRO A 51 -14.94 -1.63 -10.14
N ALA A 52 -13.65 -1.32 -10.10
CA ALA A 52 -13.12 0.01 -10.41
C ALA A 52 -11.81 -0.08 -11.20
N GLN A 53 -11.46 1.00 -11.89
CA GLN A 53 -10.14 1.15 -12.51
C GLN A 53 -9.27 2.02 -11.61
N VAL A 54 -8.09 1.51 -11.27
CA VAL A 54 -7.09 2.21 -10.44
C VAL A 54 -5.73 2.18 -11.11
N LYS A 55 -4.85 3.12 -10.76
CA LYS A 55 -3.45 3.10 -11.20
C LYS A 55 -2.60 2.37 -10.17
N ILE A 56 -2.02 1.24 -10.56
CA ILE A 56 -1.13 0.40 -9.75
C ILE A 56 0.22 0.37 -10.46
N GLY A 57 1.27 0.89 -9.84
CA GLY A 57 2.62 0.91 -10.43
C GLY A 57 2.68 1.62 -11.79
N GLY A 58 1.86 2.66 -11.97
CA GLY A 58 1.78 3.44 -13.22
C GLY A 58 0.93 2.80 -14.33
N ARG A 59 0.32 1.63 -14.11
CA ARG A 59 -0.58 0.97 -15.05
C ARG A 59 -2.03 1.04 -14.58
N THR A 60 -2.95 1.22 -15.51
CA THR A 60 -4.39 1.16 -15.23
C THR A 60 -4.79 -0.31 -15.09
N THR A 61 -5.32 -0.69 -13.93
CA THR A 61 -5.70 -2.06 -13.58
C THR A 61 -7.16 -2.06 -13.14
N GLN A 62 -7.92 -3.06 -13.60
CA GLN A 62 -9.26 -3.32 -13.09
C GLN A 62 -9.16 -4.11 -11.78
N VAL A 63 -9.82 -3.62 -10.74
CA VAL A 63 -9.88 -4.24 -9.42
C VAL A 63 -11.33 -4.51 -9.06
N ASP A 64 -11.58 -5.55 -8.29
CA ASP A 64 -12.92 -5.94 -7.84
C ASP A 64 -13.44 -5.04 -6.73
N ARG A 65 -12.53 -4.46 -5.95
CA ARG A 65 -12.86 -3.53 -4.86
C ARG A 65 -11.76 -2.50 -4.64
N VAL A 66 -12.18 -1.27 -4.34
CA VAL A 66 -11.35 -0.25 -3.71
C VAL A 66 -11.76 -0.12 -2.25
N VAL A 67 -10.78 -0.12 -1.34
CA VAL A 67 -10.98 0.08 0.09
C VAL A 67 -10.45 1.47 0.45
N SER A 68 -11.32 2.24 1.08
CA SER A 68 -11.07 3.58 1.60
C SER A 68 -11.67 3.72 3.00
N GLY A 69 -11.17 4.68 3.77
CA GLY A 69 -11.71 4.98 5.10
C GLY A 69 -11.38 3.92 6.16
N PRO A 70 -12.27 3.70 7.15
CA PRO A 70 -12.05 2.78 8.27
C PRO A 70 -11.73 1.35 7.81
N LEU A 71 -10.51 0.90 8.09
CA LEU A 71 -10.05 -0.43 7.78
C LEU A 71 -10.07 -1.27 9.06
N CYS A 72 -11.14 -2.04 9.24
CA CYS A 72 -11.25 -3.01 10.34
C CYS A 72 -12.14 -4.20 9.97
N ASN A 73 -13.34 -3.97 9.43
CA ASN A 73 -14.26 -5.07 9.14
C ASN A 73 -14.47 -5.26 7.63
N GLY A 74 -14.68 -6.50 7.21
CA GLY A 74 -15.06 -6.79 5.83
C GLY A 74 -14.78 -8.21 5.38
N GLN A 75 -15.28 -8.55 4.19
CA GLN A 75 -14.92 -9.77 3.47
C GLN A 75 -14.37 -9.40 2.11
N TRP A 76 -13.15 -9.80 1.81
CA TRP A 76 -12.41 -9.43 0.61
C TRP A 76 -12.20 -10.66 -0.27
N ARG A 77 -12.40 -10.48 -1.58
CA ARG A 77 -12.19 -11.49 -2.62
C ARG A 77 -11.66 -10.84 -3.90
N GLY A 78 -10.97 -11.62 -4.72
CA GLY A 78 -10.46 -11.17 -6.02
C GLY A 78 -9.29 -10.19 -5.90
N ILE A 79 -9.26 -9.15 -6.73
CA ILE A 79 -8.25 -8.10 -6.71
C ILE A 79 -8.78 -6.91 -5.90
N VAL A 80 -8.13 -6.62 -4.78
CA VAL A 80 -8.50 -5.52 -3.89
C VAL A 80 -7.41 -4.45 -3.90
N TYR A 81 -7.81 -3.19 -4.03
CA TYR A 81 -6.92 -2.04 -3.90
C TYR A 81 -7.21 -1.28 -2.61
N VAL A 82 -6.22 -1.18 -1.73
CA VAL A 82 -6.28 -0.38 -0.50
C VAL A 82 -5.68 1.00 -0.79
N GLY A 83 -6.53 2.03 -0.75
CA GLY A 83 -6.19 3.41 -1.10
C GLY A 83 -5.36 4.15 -0.04
N CYS A 84 -5.02 5.40 -0.35
CA CYS A 84 -4.29 6.27 0.57
C CYS A 84 -5.16 6.89 1.68
N ASP A 85 -6.49 6.81 1.57
CA ASP A 85 -7.45 7.44 2.48
C ASP A 85 -7.95 6.48 3.57
N ILE A 86 -7.11 5.51 3.94
CA ILE A 86 -7.40 4.57 5.02
C ILE A 86 -7.32 5.22 6.40
N GLN A 87 -8.14 4.71 7.32
CA GLN A 87 -8.10 5.01 8.75
C GLN A 87 -7.92 3.69 9.47
N VAL A 88 -6.99 3.61 10.40
CA VAL A 88 -6.66 2.38 11.12
C VAL A 88 -6.60 2.64 12.63
N VAL A 89 -6.67 1.59 13.43
CA VAL A 89 -6.53 1.69 14.90
C VAL A 89 -5.15 2.21 15.26
N GLU A 90 -5.06 3.12 16.24
CA GLU A 90 -3.80 3.62 16.79
C GLU A 90 -2.85 2.52 17.27
N TRP A 91 -1.54 2.70 17.03
CA TRP A 91 -0.49 1.79 17.49
C TRP A 91 0.77 2.56 17.88
N LYS A 92 1.56 2.00 18.80
CA LYS A 92 2.83 2.61 19.26
C LYS A 92 4.05 2.05 18.55
N ASP A 93 4.25 0.73 18.65
CA ASP A 93 5.48 0.09 18.19
C ASP A 93 5.22 -0.82 16.98
N ASN A 94 4.35 -1.82 17.15
CA ASN A 94 4.00 -2.76 16.09
C ASN A 94 2.64 -2.38 15.47
N PRO A 95 2.53 -2.30 14.13
CA PRO A 95 1.31 -1.89 13.44
C PRO A 95 0.25 -3.01 13.42
N LEU A 96 -0.18 -3.47 14.58
CA LEU A 96 -1.19 -4.53 14.74
C LEU A 96 -2.62 -3.97 14.67
N PHE A 97 -2.84 -3.02 13.77
CA PHE A 97 -4.09 -2.25 13.71
C PHE A 97 -5.28 -3.03 13.15
N LEU A 98 -5.07 -4.27 12.67
CA LEU A 98 -6.13 -5.22 12.33
C LEU A 98 -6.35 -6.26 13.44
N LYS A 99 -5.68 -6.13 14.58
CA LYS A 99 -6.00 -6.94 15.75
C LYS A 99 -7.41 -6.59 16.24
N ASP A 100 -8.17 -7.61 16.64
CA ASP A 100 -9.55 -7.48 17.13
C ASP A 100 -10.54 -6.90 16.09
N CYS A 101 -10.16 -6.96 14.81
CA CYS A 101 -10.95 -6.58 13.67
C CYS A 101 -11.49 -7.82 12.93
N ASN A 102 -12.73 -7.75 12.43
CA ASN A 102 -13.37 -8.85 11.69
C ASN A 102 -13.15 -8.70 10.19
N LEU A 103 -11.88 -8.63 9.78
CA LEU A 103 -11.48 -8.63 8.38
C LEU A 103 -11.19 -10.07 7.93
N LYS A 104 -11.89 -10.53 6.91
CA LYS A 104 -11.63 -11.82 6.26
C LYS A 104 -11.18 -11.58 4.83
N VAL A 105 -10.06 -12.20 4.47
CA VAL A 105 -9.50 -12.14 3.11
C VAL A 105 -9.50 -13.56 2.55
N GLU A 106 -10.18 -13.78 1.42
CA GLU A 106 -10.22 -15.11 0.79
C GLU A 106 -8.81 -15.53 0.31
N PRO A 107 -8.46 -16.83 0.33
CA PRO A 107 -7.10 -17.31 0.03
C PRO A 107 -6.53 -16.87 -1.34
N ASP A 108 -7.38 -16.72 -2.36
CA ASP A 108 -6.97 -16.32 -3.71
C ASP A 108 -7.01 -14.80 -3.93
N THR A 109 -7.20 -14.01 -2.87
CA THR A 109 -7.26 -12.54 -2.96
C THR A 109 -5.88 -11.94 -3.14
N VAL A 110 -5.75 -11.05 -4.12
CA VAL A 110 -4.57 -10.20 -4.29
C VAL A 110 -4.89 -8.81 -3.75
N VAL A 111 -4.18 -8.39 -2.71
CA VAL A 111 -4.34 -7.06 -2.12
C VAL A 111 -3.18 -6.17 -2.55
N TYR A 112 -3.49 -5.08 -3.24
CA TYR A 112 -2.54 -4.02 -3.56
C TYR A 112 -2.68 -2.90 -2.55
N VAL A 113 -1.59 -2.41 -1.97
CA VAL A 113 -1.63 -1.38 -0.92
C VAL A 113 -0.86 -0.13 -1.35
N ALA A 114 -1.56 0.99 -1.49
CA ALA A 114 -0.98 2.26 -1.94
C ALA A 114 0.17 2.74 -1.01
N TYR A 115 -0.01 2.61 0.31
CA TYR A 115 1.03 2.94 1.30
C TYR A 115 2.30 2.10 1.20
N HIS A 116 2.22 0.93 0.59
CA HIS A 116 3.35 0.06 0.32
C HIS A 116 3.81 0.15 -1.14
N ASN A 117 3.64 1.33 -1.77
CA ASN A 117 4.02 1.58 -3.16
C ASN A 117 3.36 0.59 -4.13
N ASP A 118 2.06 0.33 -3.94
CA ASP A 118 1.28 -0.63 -4.71
C ASP A 118 1.83 -2.07 -4.66
N THR A 119 2.48 -2.45 -3.56
CA THR A 119 2.93 -3.85 -3.36
C THR A 119 1.73 -4.79 -3.32
N ALA A 120 1.85 -5.93 -3.99
CA ALA A 120 0.86 -7.00 -4.00
C ALA A 120 1.08 -7.99 -2.84
N TYR A 121 0.01 -8.33 -2.14
CA TYR A 121 -0.03 -9.30 -1.05
C TYR A 121 -1.03 -10.41 -1.38
N TYR A 122 -0.53 -11.64 -1.48
CA TYR A 122 -1.30 -12.82 -1.92
C TYR A 122 -1.86 -13.67 -0.76
N LYS A 123 -1.59 -13.27 0.48
CA LYS A 123 -2.05 -13.95 1.71
C LYS A 123 -2.73 -12.97 2.67
N GLY A 124 -3.33 -11.92 2.10
CA GLY A 124 -3.93 -10.82 2.85
C GLY A 124 -2.91 -10.00 3.67
N CYS A 125 -3.40 -9.41 4.76
CA CYS A 125 -2.67 -8.42 5.56
C CYS A 125 -2.09 -9.00 6.86
N SER A 126 -1.56 -10.22 6.84
CA SER A 126 -1.11 -10.96 8.04
C SER A 126 -0.14 -10.16 8.92
N CYS A 127 0.72 -9.32 8.33
CA CYS A 127 1.65 -8.43 9.05
C CYS A 127 0.99 -7.48 10.06
N HIS A 128 -0.32 -7.24 9.94
CA HIS A 128 -1.06 -6.26 10.75
C HIS A 128 -2.13 -6.90 11.67
N THR A 129 -2.28 -8.22 11.62
CA THR A 129 -3.31 -8.96 12.37
C THR A 129 -2.91 -9.25 13.81
N GLY A 130 -1.61 -9.31 14.10
CA GLY A 130 -1.08 -9.73 15.40
C GLY A 130 -1.05 -11.25 15.59
N GLU A 131 -1.61 -12.01 14.65
CA GLU A 131 -1.38 -13.46 14.56
C GLU A 131 -0.02 -13.67 13.90
N ILE A 132 0.90 -14.28 14.65
CA ILE A 132 2.14 -14.78 14.05
C ILE A 132 1.68 -15.91 13.14
N ALA A 133 1.92 -15.81 11.83
CA ALA A 133 1.71 -16.95 10.94
C ALA A 133 2.51 -18.11 11.52
N GLU A 134 1.84 -19.12 12.07
CA GLU A 134 2.52 -20.33 12.51
C GLU A 134 3.29 -20.89 11.30
N PRO A 135 4.57 -21.26 11.48
CA PRO A 135 5.45 -21.68 10.39
C PRO A 135 4.94 -22.93 9.66
#